data_AF-A0A956LH63-F1
#
_entry.id   AF-A0A956LH63-F1
#
_cell.length_a   1.000
_cell.length_b   1.000
_cell.length_c   1.000
_cell.angle_alpha   90.00
_cell.angle_beta   90.00
_cell.angle_gamma   90.00
#
_symmetry.space_group_name_H-M   'P 1'
#
loop_
_entity.id
_entity.type
_entity.pdbx_description
1 polymer ?
#
loop_
_entity_poly.entity_id
_entity_poly.type
_entity_poly.pdbx_seq_one_letter_code
_entity_poly.pdbx_strand_id
1 'polypeptide(L)'
;MTNSDQGLSLQWIAISVVAIVFLNRVIATLIAPSIAPSIVMSMGAAGVYLIVGLVAFVSFFIGGLLCGYFSPGETVREPALAAVVAVVLNSLVIIAMAEGPLPVAIYIGFGVTAGVGFAMALAGAYVGEKLQGDTLDKMRERGDFGNDVKS
;
A
#
# COMPACT_ATOMS: atom_id res chain seq x y z
N MET A 1 3.12 3.45 31.09
CA MET A 1 4.22 3.92 30.24
C MET A 1 3.59 4.27 28.89
N THR A 2 3.28 5.57 28.72
CA THR A 2 3.83 6.47 27.67
C THR A 2 3.22 6.20 26.29
N ASN A 3 2.61 7.12 25.55
CA ASN A 3 2.44 8.57 25.65
C ASN A 3 1.28 8.96 24.71
N SER A 4 0.68 10.10 25.00
CA SER A 4 -0.05 10.95 24.06
C SER A 4 0.68 11.13 22.72
N ASP A 5 0.04 10.77 21.61
CA ASP A 5 0.09 11.43 20.29
C ASP A 5 -0.93 10.76 19.34
N GLN A 6 -2.20 11.19 19.45
CA GLN A 6 -3.33 10.71 18.63
C GLN A 6 -3.28 11.35 17.23
N GLY A 7 -2.40 10.85 16.36
CA GLY A 7 -2.38 11.29 14.96
C GLY A 7 -1.80 10.29 13.96
N LEU A 8 -1.03 9.29 14.41
CA LEU A 8 -0.47 8.21 13.59
C LEU A 8 -0.31 6.94 14.44
N SER A 9 -1.12 5.91 14.19
CA SER A 9 -0.96 4.60 14.80
C SER A 9 0.15 3.82 14.10
N LEU A 10 1.31 3.75 14.75
CA LEU A 10 2.46 2.97 14.28
C LEU A 10 2.11 1.48 14.10
N GLN A 11 1.15 0.97 14.89
CA GLN A 11 0.69 -0.42 14.80
C GLN A 11 -0.04 -0.68 13.48
N TRP A 12 -0.92 0.23 13.03
CA TRP A 12 -1.66 0.09 11.78
C TRP A 12 -0.77 0.31 10.55
N ILE A 13 0.22 1.21 10.66
CA ILE A 13 1.28 1.34 9.66
C ILE A 13 2.01 0.00 9.49
N ALA A 14 2.43 -0.64 10.58
CA ALA A 14 3.13 -1.93 10.53
C ALA A 14 2.27 -3.04 9.92
N ILE A 15 0.98 -3.13 10.31
CA ILE A 15 0.04 -4.11 9.74
C ILE A 15 -0.13 -3.89 8.24
N SER A 16 -0.24 -2.63 7.81
CA SER A 16 -0.36 -2.27 6.39
C SER A 16 0.87 -2.62 5.59
N VAL A 17 2.06 -2.34 6.11
CA VAL A 17 3.33 -2.72 5.47
C VAL A 17 3.37 -4.24 5.27
N VAL A 18 3.05 -5.01 6.31
CA VAL A 18 3.05 -6.48 6.23
C VAL A 18 2.01 -6.96 5.22
N ALA A 19 0.80 -6.40 5.23
CA ALA A 19 -0.26 -6.76 4.29
C ALA A 19 0.13 -6.46 2.84
N ILE A 20 0.67 -5.27 2.56
CA ILE A 20 1.10 -4.86 1.22
C ILE A 20 2.25 -5.74 0.73
N VAL A 21 3.27 -5.96 1.56
CA VAL A 21 4.43 -6.80 1.19
C VAL A 21 4.01 -8.25 0.97
N PHE A 22 3.18 -8.81 1.86
CA PHE A 22 2.66 -10.15 1.73
C PHE A 22 1.84 -10.31 0.44
N LEU A 23 0.90 -9.39 0.19
CA LEU A 23 0.06 -9.43 -1.00
C LEU A 23 0.89 -9.26 -2.27
N ASN A 24 1.88 -8.37 -2.27
CA ASN A 24 2.82 -8.21 -3.37
C ASN A 24 3.57 -9.51 -3.65
N ARG A 25 4.04 -10.21 -2.62
CA ARG A 25 4.71 -11.51 -2.78
C ARG A 25 3.79 -12.61 -3.26
N VAL A 26 2.56 -12.69 -2.76
CA VAL A 26 1.57 -13.67 -3.24
C VAL A 26 1.27 -13.45 -4.72
N ILE A 27 0.99 -12.21 -5.14
CA ILE A 27 0.69 -11.90 -6.54
C ILE A 27 1.93 -12.12 -7.43
N ALA A 28 3.11 -11.69 -6.99
CA ALA A 28 4.35 -11.86 -7.77
C ALA A 28 4.76 -13.34 -7.93
N THR A 29 4.40 -14.23 -7.00
CA THR A 29 4.79 -15.64 -7.05
C THR A 29 3.73 -16.56 -7.65
N LEU A 30 2.45 -16.31 -7.39
CA LEU A 30 1.36 -17.19 -7.85
C LEU A 30 0.73 -16.70 -9.16
N ILE A 31 0.60 -15.39 -9.33
CA ILE A 31 -0.16 -14.80 -10.43
C ILE A 31 0.77 -14.37 -11.56
N ALA A 32 1.84 -13.64 -11.25
CA ALA A 32 2.75 -13.09 -12.27
C ALA A 32 3.34 -14.15 -13.20
N PRO A 33 3.77 -15.36 -12.77
CA PRO A 33 4.32 -16.36 -13.69
C PRO A 33 3.32 -16.88 -14.74
N SER A 34 2.01 -16.80 -14.46
CA SER A 34 0.96 -17.28 -15.36
C SER A 34 0.64 -16.29 -16.49
N ILE A 35 0.86 -15.00 -16.26
CA ILE A 35 0.53 -13.90 -17.19
C ILE A 35 1.77 -13.16 -17.72
N ALA A 36 2.92 -13.29 -17.05
CA ALA A 36 4.14 -12.62 -17.46
C ALA A 36 4.74 -13.10 -18.78
N PRO A 37 4.83 -14.40 -19.05
CA PRO A 37 5.38 -14.85 -20.32
C PRO A 37 4.61 -14.31 -21.52
N SER A 38 3.26 -14.33 -21.50
CA SER A 38 2.43 -13.89 -22.63
C SER A 38 2.52 -12.38 -22.90
N ILE A 39 2.54 -11.57 -21.84
CA ILE A 39 2.66 -10.10 -21.96
C ILE A 39 4.09 -9.70 -22.36
N VAL A 40 5.12 -10.36 -21.81
CA VAL A 40 6.52 -10.07 -22.17
C VAL A 40 6.83 -10.53 -23.59
N MET A 41 6.29 -11.67 -24.04
CA MET A 41 6.45 -12.12 -25.43
C MET A 41 5.78 -11.18 -26.45
N SER A 42 4.69 -10.51 -26.08
CA SER A 42 3.98 -9.59 -26.98
C SER A 42 4.51 -8.16 -26.96
N MET A 43 5.01 -7.68 -25.82
CA MET A 43 5.41 -6.27 -25.63
C MET A 43 6.91 -6.08 -25.33
N GLY A 44 7.68 -7.16 -25.26
CA GLY A 44 9.10 -7.13 -24.91
C GLY A 44 9.34 -6.54 -23.52
N ALA A 45 10.38 -5.70 -23.40
CA ALA A 45 10.74 -5.06 -22.13
C ALA A 45 9.61 -4.19 -21.54
N ALA A 46 8.74 -3.61 -22.38
CA ALA A 46 7.58 -2.83 -21.91
C ALA A 46 6.57 -3.69 -21.15
N GLY A 47 6.44 -4.98 -21.51
CA GLY A 47 5.57 -5.93 -20.83
C GLY A 47 6.01 -6.22 -19.39
N VAL A 48 7.32 -6.18 -19.12
CA VAL A 48 7.86 -6.35 -17.76
C VAL A 48 7.42 -5.19 -16.86
N TYR A 49 7.53 -3.96 -17.34
CA TYR A 49 7.11 -2.78 -16.56
C TYR A 49 5.60 -2.75 -16.33
N LEU A 50 4.82 -3.16 -17.33
CA LEU A 50 3.36 -3.23 -17.20
C LEU A 50 2.96 -4.20 -16.09
N ILE A 51 3.60 -5.38 -16.02
CA ILE A 51 3.28 -6.36 -14.98
C ILE A 51 3.72 -5.90 -13.61
N VAL A 52 4.94 -5.38 -13.49
CA VAL A 52 5.43 -4.84 -12.21
C VAL A 52 4.48 -3.74 -11.72
N GLY A 53 4.06 -2.84 -12.61
CA GLY A 53 3.09 -1.79 -12.31
C GLY A 53 1.72 -2.33 -11.93
N LEU A 54 1.22 -3.38 -12.59
CA LEU A 54 -0.10 -3.97 -12.33
C LEU A 54 -0.13 -4.75 -11.01
N VAL A 55 0.95 -5.49 -10.71
CA VAL A 55 1.13 -6.17 -9.43
C VAL A 55 1.20 -5.14 -8.29
N ALA A 56 1.98 -4.07 -8.48
CA ALA A 56 2.04 -2.96 -7.53
C ALA A 56 0.66 -2.32 -7.36
N PHE A 57 -0.02 -1.97 -8.45
CA PHE A 57 -1.34 -1.37 -8.43
C PHE A 57 -2.32 -2.17 -7.56
N VAL A 58 -2.46 -3.47 -7.82
CA VAL A 58 -3.41 -4.33 -7.10
C VAL A 58 -3.01 -4.50 -5.64
N SER A 59 -1.73 -4.77 -5.38
CA SER A 59 -1.25 -5.05 -4.01
C SER A 59 -1.40 -3.84 -3.10
N PHE A 60 -1.04 -2.67 -3.61
CA PHE A 60 -1.05 -1.43 -2.85
C PHE A 60 -2.47 -0.90 -2.67
N PHE A 61 -3.33 -1.03 -3.69
CA PHE A 61 -4.73 -0.66 -3.55
C PHE A 61 -5.46 -1.51 -2.51
N ILE A 62 -5.34 -2.84 -2.61
CA ILE A 62 -6.02 -3.75 -1.68
C ILE A 62 -5.43 -3.61 -0.28
N GLY A 63 -4.11 -3.51 -0.14
CA GLY A 63 -3.46 -3.29 1.15
C GLY A 63 -3.89 -1.96 1.79
N GLY A 64 -3.99 -0.89 1.00
CA GLY A 64 -4.52 0.40 1.43
C GLY A 64 -5.99 0.32 1.83
N LEU A 65 -6.83 -0.38 1.04
CA LEU A 65 -8.25 -0.57 1.31
C LEU A 65 -8.49 -1.33 2.61
N LEU A 66 -7.80 -2.45 2.81
CA LEU A 66 -7.91 -3.23 4.04
C LEU A 66 -7.50 -2.39 5.25
N CYS A 67 -6.41 -1.62 5.17
CA CYS A 67 -6.04 -0.74 6.27
C CYS A 67 -7.09 0.34 6.52
N GLY A 68 -7.55 1.05 5.48
CA GLY A 68 -8.55 2.11 5.64
C GLY A 68 -9.89 1.58 6.17
N TYR A 69 -10.22 0.32 5.89
CA TYR A 69 -11.44 -0.31 6.39
C TYR A 69 -11.35 -0.73 7.87
N PHE A 70 -10.19 -1.21 8.31
CA PHE A 70 -10.03 -1.78 9.66
C PHE A 70 -9.44 -0.80 10.69
N SER A 71 -8.76 0.27 10.27
CA SER A 71 -8.12 1.22 11.19
C SER A 71 -9.14 2.22 11.80
N PRO A 72 -9.15 2.46 13.12
CA PRO A 72 -9.98 3.48 13.75
C PRO A 72 -9.30 4.86 13.70
N GLY A 73 -9.91 5.84 13.02
CA GLY A 73 -9.46 7.25 12.98
C GLY A 73 -9.41 7.86 11.58
N GLU A 74 -8.87 9.08 11.44
CA GLU A 74 -8.60 9.71 10.13
C GLU A 74 -7.40 9.06 9.42
N THR A 75 -7.66 8.11 8.52
CA THR A 75 -6.72 7.03 8.17
C THR A 75 -6.16 7.10 6.77
N VAL A 76 -6.32 8.19 6.02
CA VAL A 76 -5.71 8.29 4.68
C VAL A 76 -4.18 8.42 4.73
N ARG A 77 -3.62 8.96 5.82
CA ARG A 77 -2.17 9.27 5.93
C ARG A 77 -1.32 8.07 6.33
N GLU A 78 -1.84 7.17 7.18
CA GLU A 78 -1.10 5.99 7.68
C GLU A 78 -0.76 4.98 6.56
N PRO A 79 -1.68 4.62 5.65
CA PRO A 79 -1.44 3.68 4.57
C PRO A 79 -0.53 4.27 3.49
N ALA A 80 -0.56 5.60 3.33
CA ALA A 80 0.34 6.31 2.42
C ALA A 80 1.80 6.18 2.88
N LEU A 81 2.06 6.41 4.17
CA LEU A 81 3.39 6.24 4.74
C LEU A 81 3.81 4.77 4.75
N ALA A 82 2.88 3.86 5.08
CA ALA A 82 3.10 2.42 5.00
C ALA A 82 3.48 1.97 3.58
N ALA A 83 2.83 2.51 2.54
CA ALA A 83 3.15 2.21 1.15
C ALA A 83 4.57 2.65 0.78
N VAL A 84 4.99 3.85 1.17
CA VAL A 84 6.38 4.31 0.94
C VAL A 84 7.37 3.36 1.61
N VAL A 85 7.13 3.01 2.89
CA VAL A 85 7.99 2.10 3.64
C VAL A 85 8.01 0.70 3.00
N ALA A 86 6.87 0.18 2.58
CA ALA A 86 6.76 -1.12 1.92
C ALA A 86 7.54 -1.16 0.59
N VAL A 87 7.48 -0.09 -0.21
CA VAL A 87 8.28 0.03 -1.45
C VAL A 87 9.76 0.03 -1.14
N VAL A 88 10.20 0.81 -0.15
CA VAL A 88 11.62 0.89 0.24
C VAL A 88 12.11 -0.48 0.70
N LEU A 89 11.37 -1.15 1.59
CA LEU A 89 11.71 -2.49 2.07
C LEU A 89 11.76 -3.52 0.94
N ASN A 90 10.78 -3.52 0.04
CA ASN A 90 10.76 -4.43 -1.09
C ASN A 90 11.96 -4.18 -2.03
N SER A 91 12.33 -2.92 -2.25
CA SER A 91 13.49 -2.54 -3.06
C SER A 91 14.80 -3.02 -2.41
N LEU A 92 14.94 -2.86 -1.09
CA LEU A 92 16.10 -3.34 -0.33
C LEU A 92 16.24 -4.87 -0.40
N VAL A 93 15.13 -5.60 -0.27
CA VAL A 93 15.14 -7.08 -0.40
C VAL A 93 15.61 -7.50 -1.78
N ILE A 94 15.14 -6.86 -2.85
CA ILE A 94 15.55 -7.20 -4.21
C ILE A 94 17.04 -6.91 -4.44
N ILE A 95 17.55 -5.78 -3.93
CA ILE A 95 18.98 -5.45 -4.00
C ILE A 95 19.82 -6.47 -3.20
N ALA A 96 19.38 -6.84 -2.00
CA ALA A 96 20.08 -7.79 -1.16
C ALA A 96 20.11 -9.22 -1.72
N MET A 97 19.07 -9.60 -2.48
CA MET A 97 18.99 -10.91 -3.15
C MET A 97 19.64 -10.93 -4.54
N ALA A 98 20.17 -9.79 -5.01
CA ALA A 98 20.78 -9.70 -6.32
C ALA A 98 22.22 -10.21 -6.32
N GLU A 99 22.48 -11.30 -7.03
CA GLU A 99 23.85 -11.76 -7.31
C GLU A 99 24.44 -10.99 -8.50
N GLY A 100 24.79 -9.71 -8.28
CA GLY A 100 25.48 -8.87 -9.28
C GLY A 100 24.78 -7.55 -9.60
N PRO A 101 25.35 -6.75 -10.53
CA PRO A 101 24.81 -5.44 -10.88
C PRO A 101 23.42 -5.57 -11.55
N LEU A 102 22.41 -4.98 -10.91
CA LEU A 102 21.05 -4.96 -11.41
C LEU A 102 20.94 -4.11 -12.69
N PRO A 103 20.20 -4.56 -13.72
CA PRO A 103 19.88 -3.76 -14.90
C PRO A 103 19.22 -2.42 -14.54
N VAL A 104 19.53 -1.36 -15.30
CA VAL A 104 18.91 -0.01 -15.15
C VAL A 104 17.37 -0.07 -15.13
N ALA A 105 16.81 -0.98 -15.93
CA ALA A 105 15.38 -1.28 -15.99
C ALA A 105 14.75 -1.54 -14.61
N ILE A 106 15.47 -2.21 -13.70
CA ILE A 106 14.96 -2.57 -12.37
C ILE A 106 14.80 -1.31 -11.50
N TYR A 107 15.74 -0.38 -11.56
CA TYR A 107 15.64 0.89 -10.83
C TYR A 107 14.49 1.77 -11.33
N ILE A 108 14.26 1.80 -12.65
CA ILE A 108 13.08 2.46 -13.24
C ILE A 108 11.80 1.78 -12.75
N GLY A 109 11.78 0.44 -12.71
CA GLY A 109 10.68 -0.34 -12.16
C GLY A 109 10.37 -0.01 -10.70
N PHE A 110 11.39 0.21 -9.86
CA PHE A 110 11.21 0.67 -8.47
C PHE A 110 10.56 2.05 -8.41
N GLY A 111 11.01 3.01 -9.22
CA GLY A 111 10.42 4.35 -9.27
C GLY A 111 8.95 4.32 -9.70
N VAL A 112 8.61 3.54 -10.72
CA VAL A 112 7.22 3.36 -11.18
C VAL A 112 6.37 2.69 -10.10
N THR A 113 6.88 1.63 -9.47
CA THR A 113 6.22 0.93 -8.37
C THR A 113 5.99 1.84 -7.17
N ALA A 114 6.97 2.71 -6.86
CA ALA A 114 6.87 3.69 -5.79
C ALA A 114 5.74 4.69 -6.05
N GLY A 115 5.75 5.33 -7.22
CA GLY A 115 4.77 6.34 -7.58
C GLY A 115 3.35 5.79 -7.70
N VAL A 116 3.19 4.70 -8.46
CA VAL A 116 1.89 4.06 -8.66
C VAL A 116 1.40 3.42 -7.36
N GLY A 117 2.27 2.69 -6.65
CA GLY A 117 1.93 2.05 -5.38
C GLY A 117 1.48 3.06 -4.33
N PHE A 118 2.17 4.19 -4.21
CA PHE A 118 1.77 5.27 -3.30
C PHE A 118 0.39 5.83 -3.61
N ALA A 119 0.15 6.22 -4.87
CA ALA A 119 -1.15 6.74 -5.30
C ALA A 119 -2.28 5.73 -5.08
N MET A 120 -2.01 4.45 -5.32
CA MET A 120 -3.00 3.38 -5.14
C MET A 120 -3.26 3.03 -3.69
N ALA A 121 -2.25 3.06 -2.82
CA ALA A 121 -2.46 2.88 -1.39
C ALA A 121 -3.30 4.01 -0.78
N LEU A 122 -3.07 5.25 -1.22
CA LEU A 122 -3.91 6.40 -0.87
C LEU A 122 -5.35 6.21 -1.35
N ALA A 123 -5.55 5.82 -2.62
CA ALA A 123 -6.87 5.59 -3.17
C ALA A 123 -7.60 4.43 -2.45
N GLY A 124 -6.88 3.35 -2.16
CA GLY A 124 -7.39 2.21 -1.39
C GLY A 124 -7.83 2.64 0.00
N ALA A 125 -6.95 3.33 0.73
CA ALA A 125 -7.25 3.84 2.06
C ALA A 125 -8.48 4.74 2.09
N TYR A 126 -8.59 5.67 1.13
CA TYR A 126 -9.75 6.54 0.99
C TYR A 126 -11.05 5.76 0.77
N VAL A 127 -11.02 4.74 -0.08
CA VAL A 127 -12.18 3.88 -0.32
C VAL A 127 -12.51 3.05 0.92
N GLY A 128 -11.50 2.47 1.58
CA GLY A 128 -11.68 1.70 2.81
C GLY A 128 -12.30 2.52 3.94
N GLU A 129 -11.82 3.74 4.12
CA GLU A 129 -12.33 4.66 5.15
C GLU A 129 -13.80 5.03 4.88
N LYS A 130 -14.15 5.27 3.61
CA LYS A 130 -15.54 5.55 3.21
C LYS A 130 -16.46 4.34 3.41
N LEU A 131 -15.95 3.12 3.23
CA LEU A 131 -16.70 1.89 3.47
C LEU A 131 -16.88 1.58 4.96
N GLN A 132 -15.91 1.94 5.80
CA GLN A 132 -16.00 1.79 7.25
C GLN A 132 -17.05 2.71 7.87
N GLY A 133 -17.21 3.94 7.34
CA GLY A 133 -18.14 4.96 7.85
C GLY A 133 -17.58 5.76 9.04
N ASP A 134 -18.42 6.64 9.60
CA ASP A 134 -18.06 7.44 10.78
C ASP A 134 -18.08 6.57 12.03
N THR A 135 -16.89 6.26 12.55
CA THR A 135 -16.70 5.55 13.81
C THR A 135 -16.71 6.55 14.96
N LEU A 136 -17.03 6.09 16.17
CA LEU A 136 -17.07 6.93 17.37
C LEU A 136 -15.75 7.71 17.57
N ASP A 137 -14.61 7.08 17.31
CA ASP A 137 -13.31 7.75 17.40
C ASP A 137 -13.14 8.88 16.37
N LYS A 138 -13.68 8.73 15.15
CA LYS A 138 -13.63 9.77 14.09
C LYS A 138 -14.49 10.98 14.44
N MET A 139 -15.68 10.76 14.97
CA MET A 139 -16.54 11.85 15.44
C MET A 139 -15.91 12.55 16.66
N ARG A 140 -15.15 11.83 17.50
CA ARG A 140 -14.40 12.40 18.63
C ARG A 140 -13.22 13.23 18.16
N GLU A 141 -12.49 12.78 17.14
CA GLU A 141 -11.38 13.51 16.50
C GLU A 141 -11.86 14.76 15.74
N ARG A 142 -13.03 14.69 15.07
CA ARG A 142 -13.65 15.84 14.39
C ARG A 142 -14.31 16.84 15.34
N GLY A 143 -14.49 16.48 16.62
CA GLY A 143 -15.15 17.34 17.61
C GLY A 143 -16.69 17.34 17.51
N ASP A 144 -17.29 16.42 16.76
CA ASP A 144 -18.74 16.25 16.64
C ASP A 144 -19.36 15.43 17.78
N PHE A 145 -18.52 14.81 18.63
CA PHE A 145 -18.96 14.10 19.84
C PHE A 145 -19.62 15.06 20.84
N GLY A 146 -20.95 15.12 20.81
CA GLY A 146 -21.77 15.85 21.79
C GLY A 146 -22.79 16.82 21.20
N ASN A 147 -22.80 17.04 19.87
CA ASN A 147 -23.81 17.89 19.23
C ASN A 147 -25.14 17.17 18.97
N ASP A 148 -25.13 15.84 18.85
CA ASP A 148 -26.34 15.05 18.55
C ASP A 148 -27.20 14.70 19.78
N VAL A 149 -26.72 14.97 21.00
CA VAL A 149 -27.48 14.71 22.25
C VAL A 149 -28.34 15.91 22.65
N LYS A 150 -28.42 16.97 21.81
CA LYS A 150 -29.13 18.22 22.11
C LYS A 150 -30.31 18.54 21.20
N SER A 151 -30.77 17.62 20.34
CA SER A 151 -32.01 17.81 19.58
C SER A 151 -33.15 16.92 20.09
#